data_AF-A0A7G5Z5N7-F1
#
_entry.id   AF-A0A7G5Z5N7-F1
#
_cell.length_a   1.000
_cell.length_b   1.000
_cell.length_c   1.000
_cell.angle_alpha   90.00
_cell.angle_beta   90.00
_cell.angle_gamma   90.00
#
_symmetry.space_group_name_H-M   'P 1'
#
loop_
_entity.id
_entity.type
_entity.pdbx_description
1 polymer ?
#
loop_
_entity_poly.entity_id
_entity_poly.type
_entity_poly.pdbx_seq_one_letter_code
_entity_poly.pdbx_strand_id
1 'polypeptide(L)'
;MDIESIKRADRAGDGYWFAPKLFGLGATPVTWQGWAMTLTYVAAMLATLRLLPGIGPRVLVCLAVTAAYMNIAARKTEGGWHWRWGGK
;
A
#
# COMPACT_ATOMS: atom_id res chain seq x y z
N MET A 1 14.26 21.21 -7.14
CA MET A 1 13.18 20.50 -6.44
C MET A 1 12.29 21.57 -5.84
N ASP A 2 11.06 21.71 -6.34
CA ASP A 2 10.12 22.78 -5.97
C ASP A 2 9.19 22.29 -4.86
N ILE A 3 8.77 23.17 -3.95
CA ILE A 3 7.87 22.78 -2.85
C ILE A 3 6.50 22.37 -3.38
N GLU A 4 6.06 22.96 -4.50
CA GLU A 4 4.81 22.58 -5.14
C GLU A 4 4.84 21.16 -5.74
N SER A 5 6.00 20.66 -6.18
CA SER A 5 6.11 19.26 -6.62
C SER A 5 5.99 18.27 -5.46
N ILE A 6 6.44 18.66 -4.25
CA ILE A 6 6.32 17.83 -3.04
C ILE A 6 4.85 17.79 -2.58
N LYS A 7 4.18 18.95 -2.54
CA LYS A 7 2.76 19.03 -2.17
C LYS A 7 1.85 18.27 -3.14
N ARG A 8 2.21 18.23 -4.43
CA ARG A 8 1.52 17.41 -5.42
C ARG A 8 1.73 15.92 -5.15
N ALA A 9 2.92 15.49 -4.72
CA ALA A 9 3.18 14.09 -4.37
C ALA A 9 2.38 13.61 -3.14
N ASP A 10 2.11 14.50 -2.18
CA ASP A 10 1.29 14.18 -1.00
C ASP A 10 -0.22 14.16 -1.27
N ARG A 11 -0.67 14.64 -2.46
CA ARG A 11 -2.06 14.56 -2.88
C ARG A 11 -2.18 13.52 -3.97
N ALA A 12 -2.70 12.33 -3.63
CA ALA A 12 -3.10 11.38 -4.65
C ALA A 12 -4.11 12.06 -5.60
N GLY A 13 -3.85 12.01 -6.90
CA GLY A 13 -4.76 12.52 -7.93
C GLY A 13 -6.16 11.91 -7.79
N ASP A 14 -7.16 12.56 -8.38
CA ASP A 14 -8.57 12.16 -8.23
C ASP A 14 -8.77 10.65 -8.49
N GLY A 15 -9.21 9.92 -7.46
CA GLY A 15 -9.50 8.48 -7.52
C GLY A 15 -8.37 7.54 -7.06
N TYR A 16 -7.17 8.06 -6.79
CA TYR A 16 -6.06 7.31 -6.20
C TYR A 16 -6.05 7.43 -4.67
N TRP A 17 -5.57 6.39 -3.99
CA TRP A 17 -5.55 6.33 -2.53
C TRP A 17 -4.14 6.38 -1.95
N PHE A 18 -3.17 5.98 -2.76
CA PHE A 18 -1.77 5.87 -2.40
C PHE A 18 -0.91 6.74 -3.32
N ALA A 19 0.07 7.41 -2.73
CA ALA A 19 1.13 8.09 -3.46
C ALA A 19 2.34 7.16 -3.64
N PRO A 20 3.02 7.20 -4.79
CA PRO A 20 4.25 6.44 -4.97
C PRO A 20 5.39 6.98 -4.10
N LYS A 21 6.27 6.11 -3.61
CA LYS A 21 7.52 6.56 -2.98
C LYS A 21 8.46 7.19 -4.01
N LEU A 22 9.14 8.27 -3.62
CA LEU A 22 10.16 8.95 -4.44
C LEU A 22 11.32 8.01 -4.82
N PHE A 23 11.72 7.13 -3.91
CA PHE A 23 12.79 6.16 -4.13
C PHE A 23 12.29 4.73 -3.88
N GLY A 24 12.70 3.84 -4.78
CA GLY A 24 12.46 2.41 -4.70
C GLY A 24 11.07 1.97 -5.17
N LEU A 25 10.62 0.83 -4.66
CA LEU A 25 9.29 0.26 -4.86
C LEU A 25 8.45 0.51 -3.62
N GLY A 26 7.34 1.22 -3.77
CA GLY A 26 6.46 1.47 -2.63
C GLY A 26 5.31 2.41 -2.95
N ALA A 27 4.29 2.29 -2.12
CA ALA A 27 3.09 3.09 -2.13
C ALA A 27 2.78 3.49 -0.68
N THR A 28 2.45 4.75 -0.45
CA THR A 28 2.15 5.31 0.87
C THR A 28 0.71 5.81 0.88
N PRO A 29 -0.12 5.44 1.86
CA PRO A 29 -1.49 5.94 1.95
C PRO A 29 -1.46 7.44 2.24
N VAL A 30 -2.08 8.23 1.35
CA VAL A 30 -2.18 9.70 1.50
C VAL A 30 -3.63 10.16 1.65
N THR A 31 -4.58 9.25 1.47
CA THR A 31 -6.02 9.47 1.63
C THR A 31 -6.58 8.67 2.81
N TRP A 32 -7.75 9.06 3.30
CA TRP A 32 -8.44 8.30 4.35
C TRP A 32 -8.82 6.89 3.88
N GLN A 33 -9.16 6.70 2.59
CA GLN A 33 -9.44 5.38 2.02
C GLN A 33 -8.18 4.51 2.03
N GLY A 34 -7.03 5.08 1.67
CA GLY A 34 -5.73 4.41 1.73
C GLY A 34 -5.41 3.95 3.16
N TRP A 35 -5.58 4.84 4.14
CA TRP A 35 -5.39 4.49 5.56
C TRP A 35 -6.38 3.44 6.06
N ALA A 36 -7.67 3.56 5.73
CA ALA A 36 -8.67 2.57 6.09
C ALA A 36 -8.33 1.18 5.51
N MET A 37 -7.87 1.12 4.26
CA MET A 37 -7.40 -0.12 3.63
C MET A 37 -6.17 -0.69 4.33
N THR A 38 -5.18 0.16 4.68
CA THR A 38 -3.98 -0.26 5.41
C THR A 38 -4.33 -0.78 6.81
N LEU A 39 -5.21 -0.11 7.54
CA LEU A 39 -5.67 -0.58 8.86
C LEU A 39 -6.44 -1.90 8.75
N THR A 40 -7.27 -2.06 7.73
CA THR A 40 -7.98 -3.32 7.45
C THR A 40 -7.00 -4.46 7.20
N TYR A 41 -5.95 -4.22 6.42
CA TYR A 41 -4.88 -5.19 6.19
C TYR A 41 -4.16 -5.58 7.49
N VAL A 42 -3.80 -4.60 8.33
CA VAL A 42 -3.16 -4.86 9.64
C VAL A 42 -4.09 -5.68 10.54
N ALA A 43 -5.37 -5.33 10.61
CA ALA A 43 -6.35 -6.07 11.38
C ALA A 43 -6.49 -7.53 10.88
N ALA A 44 -6.52 -7.74 9.56
CA ALA A 44 -6.58 -9.08 8.97
C ALA A 44 -5.33 -9.93 9.29
N MET A 45 -4.13 -9.32 9.28
CA MET A 45 -2.90 -9.99 9.72
C MET A 45 -2.97 -10.40 11.18
N LEU A 46 -3.38 -9.49 12.07
CA LEU A 46 -3.50 -9.78 13.50
C LEU A 46 -4.55 -10.87 13.75
N ALA A 47 -5.71 -10.81 13.09
CA ALA A 47 -6.74 -11.83 13.16
C ALA A 47 -6.22 -13.21 12.69
N THR A 48 -5.48 -13.26 11.58
CA THR A 48 -4.87 -14.50 11.08
C THR A 48 -3.93 -15.10 12.11
N LEU A 49 -3.08 -14.29 12.74
CA LEU A 49 -2.15 -14.76 13.77
C LEU A 49 -2.85 -15.29 15.02
N ARG A 50 -4.00 -14.72 15.40
CA ARG A 50 -4.72 -15.09 16.63
C ARG A 50 -5.70 -16.24 16.45
N LEU A 51 -6.38 -16.29 15.30
CA LEU A 51 -7.52 -17.18 15.09
C LEU A 51 -7.16 -18.45 14.34
N LEU A 52 -6.16 -18.42 13.44
CA LEU A 52 -5.77 -19.64 12.71
C LEU A 52 -4.80 -20.48 13.54
N PRO A 53 -5.07 -21.77 13.78
CA PRO A 53 -4.08 -22.70 14.32
C PRO A 53 -3.15 -23.23 13.23
N GLY A 54 -1.91 -23.56 13.61
CA GLY A 54 -0.91 -24.17 12.72
C GLY A 54 -0.17 -23.19 11.81
N ILE A 55 1.12 -23.48 11.55
CA ILE A 55 1.99 -22.58 10.79
C ILE A 55 1.65 -22.56 9.29
N GLY A 56 1.30 -23.71 8.70
CA GLY A 56 0.98 -23.82 7.28
C GLY A 56 -0.20 -22.94 6.86
N PRO A 57 -1.40 -23.12 7.45
CA PRO A 57 -2.56 -22.28 7.14
C PRO A 57 -2.33 -20.80 7.42
N ARG A 58 -1.63 -20.45 8.51
CA ARG A 58 -1.26 -19.06 8.82
C ARG A 58 -0.43 -18.43 7.70
N VAL A 59 0.65 -19.09 7.30
CA VAL A 59 1.53 -18.57 6.24
C VAL A 59 0.75 -18.42 4.94
N LEU A 60 -0.06 -19.41 4.56
CA LEU A 60 -0.87 -19.36 3.35
C LEU A 60 -1.84 -18.17 3.35
N VAL A 61 -2.60 -17.97 4.43
CA VAL A 61 -3.55 -16.85 4.55
C VAL A 61 -2.82 -15.52 4.62
N CYS A 62 -1.69 -15.43 5.33
CA CYS A 62 -0.89 -14.22 5.38
C CYS A 62 -0.41 -13.81 3.98
N LEU A 63 0.08 -14.75 3.18
CA LEU A 63 0.50 -14.50 1.81
C LEU A 63 -0.68 -14.06 0.93
N ALA A 64 -1.83 -14.72 1.05
CA ALA A 64 -3.03 -14.37 0.27
C ALA A 64 -3.53 -12.96 0.59
N VAL A 65 -3.65 -12.60 1.87
CA VAL A 65 -4.08 -11.28 2.33
C VAL A 65 -3.07 -10.21 1.92
N THR A 66 -1.77 -10.50 2.01
CA THR A 66 -0.70 -9.61 1.56
C THR A 66 -0.79 -9.38 0.05
N ALA A 67 -0.96 -10.44 -0.75
CA ALA A 67 -1.09 -10.33 -2.20
C ALA A 67 -2.33 -9.51 -2.60
N ALA A 68 -3.46 -9.71 -1.90
CA ALA A 68 -4.67 -8.92 -2.12
C ALA A 68 -4.46 -7.43 -1.81
N TYR A 69 -3.83 -7.12 -0.68
CA TYR A 69 -3.46 -5.75 -0.31
C TYR A 69 -2.52 -5.12 -1.34
N MET A 70 -1.47 -5.84 -1.76
CA MET A 70 -0.54 -5.38 -2.79
C MET A 70 -1.24 -5.11 -4.13
N ASN A 71 -2.20 -5.96 -4.53
CA ASN A 71 -2.96 -5.76 -5.76
C ASN A 71 -3.81 -4.48 -5.71
N ILE A 72 -4.50 -4.23 -4.59
CA ILE A 72 -5.30 -3.03 -4.38
C ILE A 72 -4.40 -1.79 -4.34
N ALA A 73 -3.31 -1.85 -3.57
CA ALA A 73 -2.32 -0.78 -3.49
C ALA A 73 -1.76 -0.45 -4.88
N ALA A 74 -1.35 -1.45 -5.66
CA ALA A 74 -0.82 -1.24 -7.02
C ALA A 74 -1.83 -0.57 -7.97
N ARG A 75 -3.11 -0.97 -7.91
CA ARG A 75 -4.18 -0.38 -8.74
C ARG A 75 -4.60 1.02 -8.29
N LYS A 76 -4.43 1.33 -7.00
CA LYS A 76 -4.80 2.61 -6.38
C LYS A 76 -3.60 3.52 -6.08
N THR A 77 -2.43 3.19 -6.64
CA THR A 77 -1.24 4.05 -6.63
C THR A 77 -1.13 4.82 -7.93
N GLU A 78 -1.02 6.13 -7.83
CA GLU A 78 -0.83 6.99 -8.99
C GLU A 78 0.50 6.70 -9.71
N GLY A 79 0.47 6.60 -11.05
CA GLY A 79 1.65 6.33 -11.86
C GLY A 79 2.22 4.90 -11.73
N GLY A 80 1.52 3.99 -11.05
CA GLY A 80 1.84 2.56 -10.99
C GLY A 80 2.99 2.17 -10.07
N TRP A 81 3.21 0.85 -9.99
CA TRP A 81 4.22 0.22 -9.14
C TRP A 81 5.43 -0.24 -9.97
N HIS A 82 6.42 0.64 -10.04
CA HIS A 82 7.71 0.37 -10.67
C HIS A 82 8.80 1.01 -9.81
N TRP A 83 10.03 0.53 -10.00
CA TRP A 83 11.17 1.01 -9.26
C TRP A 83 11.51 2.44 -9.69
N ARG A 84 11.49 3.38 -8.73
CA ARG A 84 11.83 4.78 -8.96
C ARG A 84 13.24 5.06 -8.44
N TRP A 85 14.11 5.54 -9.32
CA TRP A 85 15.47 5.97 -8.98
C TRP A 85 15.52 7.41 -8.42
N GLY A 86 14.37 8.04 -8.12
CA GLY A 86 14.29 9.43 -7.67
C GLY A 86 14.67 10.46 -8.73
N GLY A 87 14.53 10.11 -10.02
CA GLY A 87 14.87 10.97 -11.14
C GLY A 87 13.65 11.54 -11.87
N LYS A 88 13.53 12.87 -11.78
CA LYS A 88 12.50 13.79 -12.30
C LYS A 88 11.12 13.73 -11.65
#